data_AF-A0A3D9FIT1-F1
#
_entry.id   AF-A0A3D9FIT1-F1
#
_cell.length_a   1.000
_cell.length_b   1.000
_cell.length_c   1.000
_cell.angle_alpha   90.00
_cell.angle_beta   90.00
_cell.angle_gamma   90.00
#
_symmetry.space_group_name_H-M   'P 1'
#
loop_
_entity.id
_entity.type
_entity.pdbx_description
1 polymer ?
#
loop_
_entity_poly.entity_id
_entity_poly.type
_entity_poly.pdbx_seq_one_letter_code
_entity_poly.pdbx_strand_id
1 'polypeptide(L)'
;MPTSLHLTRDSVAAGDDFDAPHSRTIKVERRIETPGALQECLDDIAAVYLPNVAGPACWAAYSHMPLAILSDAWSKSKPFWLPDGNFQHLDIRDGAIHLNFVYLALEDPETAHRIIGRIVRAGRG
;
A
#
# COMPACT_ATOMS: atom_id res chain seq x y z
N MET A 1 1.72 4.74 -20.14
CA MET A 1 1.48 4.94 -18.69
C MET A 1 0.71 3.74 -18.17
N PRO A 2 1.00 3.26 -16.95
CA PRO A 2 0.36 2.06 -16.45
C PRO A 2 -1.14 2.29 -16.24
N THR A 3 -1.95 1.40 -16.81
CA THR A 3 -3.42 1.41 -16.72
C THR A 3 -3.93 0.34 -15.76
N SER A 4 -3.00 -0.31 -15.06
CA SER A 4 -3.27 -1.40 -14.15
C SER A 4 -2.36 -1.37 -12.93
N LEU A 5 -2.85 -1.97 -11.86
CA LEU A 5 -2.10 -2.24 -10.64
C LEU A 5 -2.00 -3.75 -10.49
N HIS A 6 -0.78 -4.22 -10.27
CA HIS A 6 -0.52 -5.58 -9.83
C HIS A 6 -0.33 -5.54 -8.32
N LEU A 7 -1.28 -6.10 -7.59
CA LEU A 7 -1.32 -6.11 -6.14
C LEU A 7 -0.81 -7.45 -5.65
N THR A 8 0.07 -7.41 -4.66
CA THR A 8 0.50 -8.57 -3.88
C THR A 8 0.37 -8.26 -2.39
N ARG A 9 0.19 -9.26 -1.54
CA ARG A 9 0.18 -9.06 -0.09
C ARG A 9 0.84 -10.21 0.63
N ASP A 10 1.43 -9.91 1.79
CA ASP A 10 1.94 -10.93 2.69
C ASP A 10 0.80 -11.76 3.27
N SER A 11 1.11 -13.03 3.56
CA SER A 11 0.13 -13.93 4.15
C SER A 11 -0.09 -13.64 5.63
N VAL A 12 -1.34 -13.75 6.08
CA VAL A 12 -1.69 -13.61 7.50
C VAL A 12 -2.04 -14.98 8.08
N ALA A 13 -1.20 -15.47 9.00
CA ALA A 13 -1.35 -16.79 9.63
C ALA A 13 -2.58 -16.93 10.56
N ALA A 14 -3.42 -15.90 10.70
CA ALA A 14 -4.54 -15.82 11.63
C ALA A 14 -5.91 -16.20 11.02
N GLY A 15 -5.94 -17.19 10.13
CA GLY A 15 -7.15 -18.04 9.97
C GLY A 15 -8.08 -17.80 8.78
N ASP A 16 -7.73 -17.00 7.78
CA ASP A 16 -8.59 -16.83 6.56
C ASP A 16 -7.83 -16.85 5.23
N ASP A 17 -6.52 -17.11 5.27
CA ASP A 17 -5.62 -16.83 4.13
C ASP A 17 -5.07 -18.10 3.47
N PHE A 18 -5.75 -19.23 3.62
CA PHE A 18 -5.34 -20.50 2.99
C PHE A 18 -5.60 -20.51 1.47
N ASP A 19 -6.61 -19.76 1.00
CA ASP A 19 -7.07 -19.75 -0.41
C ASP A 19 -7.29 -18.35 -1.01
N ALA A 20 -6.98 -17.26 -0.28
CA ALA A 20 -7.20 -15.92 -0.81
C ALA A 20 -6.10 -15.57 -1.83
N PRO A 21 -6.43 -14.95 -2.99
CA PRO A 21 -5.43 -14.62 -3.98
C PRO A 21 -4.47 -13.56 -3.43
N HIS A 22 -3.27 -13.99 -3.01
CA HIS A 22 -2.16 -13.12 -2.60
C HIS A 22 -1.61 -12.26 -3.75
N SER A 23 -2.19 -12.41 -4.95
CA SER A 23 -1.92 -11.61 -6.13
C SER A 23 -3.24 -11.25 -6.83
N ARG A 24 -3.44 -9.98 -7.16
CA ARG A 24 -4.60 -9.49 -7.90
C ARG A 24 -4.18 -8.38 -8.86
N THR A 25 -4.63 -8.45 -10.12
CA THR A 25 -4.47 -7.33 -11.06
C THR A 25 -5.78 -6.59 -11.19
N ILE A 26 -5.76 -5.27 -11.01
CA ILE A 26 -6.92 -4.40 -11.20
C ILE A 26 -6.62 -3.35 -12.27
N LYS A 27 -7.64 -2.99 -13.05
CA LYS A 27 -7.56 -1.85 -13.98
C LYS A 27 -7.89 -0.59 -13.21
N VAL A 28 -7.13 0.48 -13.47
CA VAL A 28 -7.41 1.80 -12.89
C VAL A 28 -7.95 2.68 -13.99
N GLU A 29 -9.21 3.07 -13.84
CA GLU A 29 -9.88 3.95 -14.81
C GLU A 29 -9.41 5.40 -14.69
N ARG A 30 -8.87 5.76 -13.52
CA ARG A 30 -8.29 7.08 -13.23
C ARG A 30 -6.81 7.11 -13.59
N ARG A 31 -6.36 8.25 -14.10
CA ARG A 31 -4.93 8.52 -14.23
C ARG A 31 -4.34 8.70 -12.84
N ILE A 32 -3.47 7.78 -12.44
CA ILE A 32 -2.79 7.79 -11.13
C ILE A 32 -1.89 9.03 -10.98
N GLU A 33 -1.60 9.72 -12.10
CA GLU A 33 -0.66 10.84 -12.14
C GLU A 33 -1.10 12.14 -11.49
N THR A 34 -2.39 12.26 -11.14
CA THR A 34 -2.88 13.45 -10.43
C THR A 34 -2.51 13.41 -8.95
N PRO A 35 -2.12 14.54 -8.34
CA PRO A 35 -1.87 14.61 -6.90
C PRO A 35 -3.02 14.01 -6.10
N GLY A 36 -2.71 13.09 -5.19
CA GLY A 36 -3.71 12.40 -4.37
C GLY A 36 -4.36 11.16 -4.99
N ALA A 37 -4.33 10.96 -6.32
CA ALA A 37 -5.00 9.79 -6.92
C ALA A 37 -4.39 8.45 -6.51
N LEU A 38 -3.07 8.38 -6.32
CA LEU A 38 -2.46 7.18 -5.77
C LEU A 38 -2.93 6.91 -4.33
N GLN A 39 -3.09 7.95 -3.51
CA GLN A 39 -3.56 7.78 -2.13
C GLN A 39 -5.02 7.32 -2.09
N GLU A 40 -5.89 7.95 -2.88
CA GLU A 40 -7.29 7.50 -3.04
C GLU A 40 -7.35 6.05 -3.48
N CYS A 41 -6.52 5.65 -4.45
CA CYS A 41 -6.48 4.28 -4.92
C CYS A 41 -5.99 3.30 -3.84
N LEU A 42 -5.00 3.69 -3.03
CA LEU A 42 -4.55 2.89 -1.89
C LEU A 42 -5.65 2.72 -0.84
N ASP A 43 -6.41 3.78 -0.54
CA ASP A 43 -7.55 3.74 0.37
C ASP A 43 -8.64 2.79 -0.15
N ASP A 44 -8.98 2.87 -1.44
CA ASP A 44 -9.96 2.00 -2.10
C ASP A 44 -9.51 0.53 -2.07
N ILE A 45 -8.23 0.26 -2.38
CA ILE A 45 -7.66 -1.09 -2.35
C ILE A 45 -7.71 -1.66 -0.92
N ALA A 46 -7.38 -0.86 0.09
CA ALA A 46 -7.41 -1.29 1.48
C ALA A 46 -8.79 -1.82 1.88
N ALA A 47 -9.85 -1.13 1.47
CA ALA A 47 -11.22 -1.46 1.80
C ALA A 47 -11.73 -2.76 1.14
N VAL A 48 -11.16 -3.18 -0.01
CA VAL A 48 -11.70 -4.28 -0.83
C VAL A 48 -10.75 -5.45 -1.06
N TYR A 49 -9.46 -5.28 -0.80
CA TYR A 49 -8.44 -6.29 -1.09
C TYR A 49 -7.69 -6.79 0.15
N LEU A 50 -7.47 -5.95 1.16
CA LEU A 50 -6.79 -6.38 2.37
C LEU A 50 -7.74 -7.22 3.23
N PRO A 51 -7.24 -8.32 3.82
CA PRO A 51 -8.09 -9.20 4.60
C PRO A 51 -8.50 -8.50 5.89
N ASN A 52 -9.74 -8.75 6.32
CA ASN A 52 -10.18 -8.36 7.65
C ASN A 52 -9.63 -9.40 8.64
N VAL A 53 -8.71 -8.98 9.50
CA VAL A 53 -8.08 -9.85 10.49
C VAL A 53 -8.73 -9.63 11.84
N ALA A 54 -8.75 -10.66 12.70
CA ALA A 54 -9.31 -10.53 14.05
C ALA A 54 -8.41 -9.63 14.91
N GLY A 55 -8.70 -8.33 14.94
CA GLY A 55 -7.96 -7.31 15.70
C GLY A 55 -7.42 -6.20 14.79
N PRO A 56 -6.71 -5.20 15.37
CA PRO A 56 -6.19 -4.07 14.61
C PRO A 56 -5.28 -4.53 13.46
N ALA A 57 -5.64 -4.12 12.25
CA ALA A 57 -4.88 -4.42 11.05
C ALA A 57 -3.98 -3.23 10.72
N CYS A 58 -2.68 -3.49 10.56
CA CYS A 58 -1.71 -2.50 10.09
C CYS A 58 -0.95 -3.07 8.89
N TRP A 59 -0.94 -2.31 7.80
CA TRP A 59 -0.31 -2.69 6.54
C TRP A 59 0.58 -1.56 6.03
N ALA A 60 1.71 -1.91 5.44
CA ALA A 60 2.50 -0.98 4.65
C ALA A 60 2.30 -1.25 3.15
N ALA A 61 1.91 -0.24 2.39
CA ALA A 61 1.97 -0.29 0.93
C ALA A 61 3.39 0.04 0.46
N TYR A 62 3.91 -0.77 -0.45
CA TYR A 62 5.28 -0.69 -0.94
C TYR A 62 5.34 -0.86 -2.46
N SER A 63 6.19 -0.08 -3.13
CA SER A 63 6.51 -0.21 -4.56
C SER A 63 7.93 0.29 -4.79
N HIS A 64 8.93 -0.60 -4.61
CA HIS A 64 10.38 -0.29 -4.45
C HIS A 64 10.73 0.67 -3.30
N MET A 65 9.77 1.40 -2.77
CA MET A 65 9.84 2.27 -1.62
C MET A 65 8.52 2.22 -0.84
N PRO A 66 8.53 2.51 0.47
CA PRO A 66 7.31 2.65 1.25
C PRO A 66 6.46 3.83 0.75
N LEU A 67 5.18 3.58 0.50
CA LEU A 67 4.24 4.56 -0.02
C LEU A 67 3.36 5.13 1.09
N ALA A 68 2.74 4.26 1.89
CA ALA A 68 1.82 4.64 2.96
C ALA A 68 1.66 3.53 4.01
N ILE A 69 1.14 3.91 5.18
CA ILE A 69 0.54 2.97 6.14
C ILE A 69 -0.97 2.99 5.98
N LEU A 70 -1.56 1.80 5.99
CA LEU A 70 -2.99 1.58 5.94
C LEU A 70 -3.38 0.85 7.23
N SER A 71 -4.46 1.32 7.87
CA SER A 71 -4.97 0.71 9.09
C SER A 71 -6.47 0.90 9.19
N ASP A 72 -7.16 -0.12 9.71
CA ASP A 72 -8.58 -0.08 10.05
C ASP A 72 -8.91 0.95 11.14
N ALA A 73 -7.93 1.37 11.92
CA ALA A 73 -8.06 2.44 12.91
C ALA A 73 -8.17 3.85 12.28
N TRP A 74 -7.91 3.99 10.97
CA TRP A 74 -7.93 5.27 10.27
C TRP A 74 -8.95 5.29 9.14
N SER A 75 -9.56 6.46 8.90
CA SER A 75 -10.45 6.66 7.76
C SER A 75 -9.72 6.81 6.42
N LYS A 76 -8.40 7.07 6.47
CA LYS A 76 -7.53 7.24 5.30
C LYS A 76 -6.12 6.73 5.60
N SER A 77 -5.43 6.24 4.59
CA SER A 77 -4.01 5.89 4.67
C SER A 77 -3.16 7.11 4.96
N LYS A 78 -2.05 6.90 5.68
CA LYS A 78 -1.06 7.94 5.97
C LYS A 78 0.15 7.78 5.05
N PRO A 79 0.37 8.71 4.11
CA PRO A 79 1.43 8.59 3.14
C PRO A 79 2.80 8.93 3.74
N PHE A 80 3.86 8.38 3.15
CA PHE A 80 5.26 8.79 3.33
C PHE A 80 5.76 9.71 2.23
N TRP A 81 5.01 9.77 1.14
CA TRP A 81 5.33 10.45 -0.09
C TRP A 81 4.10 11.18 -0.59
N LEU A 82 4.24 12.45 -1.03
CA LEU A 82 3.41 13.23 -1.98
C LEU A 82 3.75 14.72 -1.79
N PRO A 83 3.95 15.53 -2.86
CA PRO A 83 2.84 15.91 -3.75
C PRO A 83 3.10 15.96 -5.27
N ASP A 84 4.33 15.73 -5.77
CA ASP A 84 4.67 16.14 -7.14
C ASP A 84 4.19 15.20 -8.25
N GLY A 85 3.62 14.04 -7.89
CA GLY A 85 3.29 13.01 -8.88
C GLY A 85 4.53 12.48 -9.61
N ASN A 86 5.70 12.44 -8.96
CA ASN A 86 6.88 11.82 -9.56
C ASN A 86 6.88 10.29 -9.37
N PHE A 87 6.25 9.58 -10.31
CA PHE A 87 6.12 8.11 -10.32
C PHE A 87 7.40 7.36 -10.72
N GLN A 88 8.53 8.05 -10.96
CA GLN A 88 9.77 7.41 -11.43
C GLN A 88 10.36 6.39 -10.44
N HIS A 89 9.98 6.49 -9.17
CA HIS A 89 10.45 5.58 -8.11
C HIS A 89 9.52 4.40 -7.86
N LEU A 90 8.40 4.31 -8.58
CA LEU A 90 7.50 3.17 -8.47
C LEU A 90 8.02 1.99 -9.29
N ASP A 91 7.70 0.79 -8.80
CA ASP A 91 7.96 -0.45 -9.50
C ASP A 91 6.95 -0.62 -10.65
N ILE A 92 7.36 -0.26 -11.87
CA ILE A 92 6.53 -0.39 -13.06
C ILE A 92 7.07 -1.53 -13.93
N ARG A 93 6.27 -2.59 -14.13
CA ARG A 93 6.61 -3.72 -14.99
C ARG A 93 5.41 -4.08 -15.85
N ASP A 94 5.65 -4.39 -17.12
CA ASP A 94 4.63 -4.80 -18.09
C ASP A 94 3.43 -3.82 -18.19
N GLY A 95 3.70 -2.52 -17.96
CA GLY A 95 2.64 -1.50 -17.98
C GLY A 95 1.69 -1.54 -16.78
N ALA A 96 2.09 -2.17 -15.68
CA ALA A 96 1.40 -2.14 -14.39
C ALA A 96 2.30 -1.56 -13.30
N ILE A 97 1.71 -0.88 -12.31
CA ILE A 97 2.43 -0.56 -11.06
C ILE A 97 2.31 -1.77 -10.14
N HIS A 98 3.43 -2.24 -9.61
CA HIS A 98 3.49 -3.36 -8.70
C HIS A 98 3.47 -2.82 -7.27
N LEU A 99 2.43 -3.22 -6.53
CA LEU A 99 2.23 -2.87 -5.14
C LEU A 99 2.32 -4.15 -4.30
N ASN A 100 3.16 -4.14 -3.26
CA ASN A 100 3.14 -5.16 -2.22
C ASN A 100 2.59 -4.57 -0.93
N PHE A 101 1.71 -5.31 -0.26
CA PHE A 101 1.17 -4.98 1.05
C PHE A 101 1.80 -5.87 2.11
N VAL A 102 2.65 -5.27 2.93
CA VAL A 102 3.34 -5.97 4.02
C VAL A 102 2.48 -5.89 5.27
N TYR A 103 2.16 -7.04 5.87
CA TYR A 103 1.43 -7.09 7.13
C TYR A 103 2.37 -6.75 8.29
N LEU A 104 2.01 -5.76 9.09
CA LEU A 104 2.84 -5.28 10.20
C LEU A 104 2.39 -5.80 11.57
N ALA A 105 1.48 -6.79 11.62
CA ALA A 105 1.10 -7.56 12.81
C ALA A 105 0.96 -6.78 14.13
N LEU A 106 -0.27 -6.42 14.52
CA LEU A 106 -0.62 -5.81 15.84
C LEU A 106 0.20 -4.57 16.26
N GLU A 107 1.10 -4.07 15.42
CA GLU A 107 1.83 -2.83 15.68
C GLU A 107 0.87 -1.65 15.73
N ASP A 108 1.14 -0.74 16.65
CA ASP A 108 0.45 0.55 16.71
C ASP A 108 0.69 1.30 15.38
N PRO A 109 -0.36 1.61 14.61
CA PRO A 109 -0.22 2.23 13.29
C PRO A 109 0.57 3.55 13.31
N GLU A 110 0.47 4.32 14.39
CA GLU A 110 1.24 5.57 14.56
C GLU A 110 2.74 5.29 14.71
N THR A 111 3.10 4.27 15.50
CA THR A 111 4.47 3.83 15.68
C THR A 111 5.07 3.30 14.38
N ALA A 112 4.32 2.48 13.63
CA ALA A 112 4.72 2.00 12.31
C ALA A 112 4.99 3.17 11.34
N HIS A 113 4.05 4.12 11.25
CA HIS A 113 4.21 5.31 10.41
C HIS A 113 5.44 6.14 10.84
N ARG A 114 5.63 6.38 12.13
CA ARG A 114 6.77 7.14 12.62
C ARG A 114 8.11 6.46 12.28
N ILE A 115 8.23 5.15 12.48
CA ILE A 115 9.48 4.40 12.24
C ILE A 115 9.79 4.35 10.75
N ILE A 116 8.86 3.89 9.92
CA ILE A 116 9.07 3.78 8.48
C ILE A 116 9.30 5.16 7.86
N GLY A 117 8.59 6.19 8.32
CA GLY A 117 8.81 7.56 7.89
C GLY A 117 10.23 8.08 8.19
N ARG A 118 10.88 7.63 9.28
CA ARG A 118 12.29 7.95 9.55
C ARG A 118 13.23 7.25 8.56
N ILE A 119 12.98 5.99 8.25
CA ILE A 119 13.77 5.22 7.27
C ILE A 119 13.67 5.87 5.89
N VAL A 120 12.45 6.21 5.45
CA VAL A 120 12.22 6.88 4.15
C VAL A 120 12.95 8.21 4.06
N ARG A 121 12.98 9.00 5.15
CA ARG A 121 13.73 10.26 5.17
C ARG A 121 15.24 10.07 5.18
N ALA A 122 15.75 9.05 5.88
CA ALA A 122 17.18 8.76 5.95
C ALA A 122 17.75 8.22 4.63
N GLY A 123 16.97 7.43 3.88
CA GLY A 123 17.37 6.90 2.57
C GLY A 123 17.30 7.88 1.40
N ARG A 124 16.94 9.15 1.65
CA ARG A 124 16.93 10.24 0.64
C ARG A 124 18.18 11.14 0.70
N GLY A 125 19.15 10.80 1.55
CA GLY A 125 20.45 11.48 1.66
C GLY A 125 21.48 10.97 0.67
#